data_AF-A0A0A9F0S8-F1
#
_entry.id   AF-A0A0A9F0S8-F1
#
_cell.length_a   1.000
_cell.length_b   1.000
_cell.length_c   1.000
_cell.angle_alpha   90.00
_cell.angle_beta   90.00
_cell.angle_gamma   90.00
#
_symmetry.space_group_name_H-M   'P 1'
#
loop_
_entity.id
_entity.type
_entity.pdbx_description
1 polymer ?
#
loop_
_entity_poly.entity_id
_entity_poly.type
_entity_poly.pdbx_seq_one_letter_code
_entity_poly.pdbx_strand_id
1 'polypeptide(L)'
;MNHSSISHITWKFIECLEERATGHLKWPDTEGMTTVKAKFEKIQGLPNCCGATDTMHILMCSSAQPNSNVWVDGENRNSMVLQAVVDPDMRFRDVVSGWPGSLDDSCILRTSGFYRLCQKGARLDGQMELPGGSAGSMVREYILGDASYPLLPWLTTPYLERDQSPEKAEFNKRHTATGMVVQGALANLKERWQVLKGELFNRTSTGCRGSSTPVACSPT
;
A
#
# COMPACT_ATOMS: atom_id res chain seq x y z
N MET A 1 17.27 -18.15 28.15
CA MET A 1 15.89 -18.16 27.63
C MET A 1 15.89 -19.11 26.44
N ASN A 2 15.15 -20.21 26.50
CA ASN A 2 15.22 -21.24 25.46
C ASN A 2 14.54 -20.74 24.18
N HIS A 3 15.15 -20.96 23.01
CA HIS A 3 14.61 -20.52 21.70
C HIS A 3 13.14 -20.93 21.48
N SER A 4 12.73 -22.07 22.03
CA SER A 4 11.35 -22.56 22.00
C SER A 4 10.36 -21.66 22.77
N SER A 5 10.74 -21.08 23.91
CA SER A 5 9.86 -20.20 24.69
C SER A 5 9.64 -18.85 24.02
N ILE A 6 10.67 -18.30 23.37
CA ILE A 6 10.56 -17.04 22.61
C ILE A 6 9.62 -17.24 21.43
N SER A 7 9.82 -18.29 20.63
CA SER A 7 8.95 -18.60 19.49
C SER A 7 7.49 -18.79 19.93
N HIS A 8 7.25 -19.53 21.02
CA HIS A 8 5.90 -19.75 21.54
C HIS A 8 5.20 -18.45 21.96
N ILE A 9 5.92 -17.55 22.64
CA ILE A 9 5.37 -16.25 23.06
C ILE A 9 5.12 -15.36 21.84
N THR A 10 6.02 -15.35 20.85
CA THR A 10 5.84 -14.61 19.60
C THR A 10 4.59 -15.08 18.85
N TRP A 11 4.37 -16.40 18.74
CA TRP A 11 3.17 -16.94 18.10
C TRP A 11 1.89 -16.54 18.83
N LYS A 12 1.84 -16.69 20.16
CA LYS A 12 0.70 -16.23 20.95
C LYS A 12 0.42 -14.74 20.81
N PHE A 13 1.48 -13.94 20.72
CA PHE A 13 1.34 -12.50 20.51
C PHE A 13 0.76 -12.19 19.11
N ILE A 14 1.23 -12.88 18.08
CA ILE A 14 0.70 -12.75 16.71
C ILE A 14 -0.78 -13.14 16.67
N GLU A 15 -1.17 -14.28 17.24
CA GLU A 15 -2.57 -14.73 17.30
C GLU A 15 -3.47 -13.66 17.96
N CYS A 16 -3.08 -13.17 19.14
CA CYS A 16 -3.80 -12.10 19.84
C CYS A 16 -3.91 -10.80 19.03
N LEU A 17 -2.86 -10.46 18.26
CA LEU A 17 -2.88 -9.29 17.38
C LEU A 17 -3.81 -9.51 16.19
N GLU A 18 -3.78 -10.69 15.56
CA GLU A 18 -4.63 -11.03 14.42
C GLU A 18 -6.11 -10.97 14.80
N GLU A 19 -6.49 -11.54 15.95
CA GLU A 19 -7.86 -11.47 16.47
C GLU A 19 -8.34 -10.02 16.60
N ARG A 20 -7.50 -9.13 17.15
CA ARG A 20 -7.82 -7.70 17.28
C ARG A 20 -7.79 -6.97 15.95
N ALA A 21 -6.88 -7.32 15.06
CA ALA A 21 -6.71 -6.70 13.76
C ALA A 21 -7.98 -6.84 12.91
N THR A 22 -8.69 -7.97 13.01
CA THR A 22 -9.97 -8.15 12.31
C THR A 22 -10.99 -7.05 12.65
N GLY A 23 -10.95 -6.48 13.86
CA GLY A 23 -11.83 -5.37 14.28
C GLY A 23 -11.52 -4.04 13.61
N HIS A 24 -10.28 -3.83 13.19
CA HIS A 24 -9.78 -2.55 12.67
C HIS A 24 -9.58 -2.58 11.15
N LEU A 25 -9.18 -3.71 10.58
CA LEU A 25 -8.98 -3.92 9.15
C LEU A 25 -10.24 -4.52 8.53
N LYS A 26 -11.28 -3.69 8.39
CA LYS A 26 -12.54 -4.06 7.75
C LYS A 26 -12.87 -3.10 6.62
N TRP A 27 -13.36 -3.69 5.53
CA TRP A 27 -14.04 -2.93 4.49
C TRP A 27 -15.33 -2.32 5.09
N PRO A 28 -15.64 -1.04 4.82
CA PRO A 28 -16.85 -0.42 5.34
C PRO A 28 -18.11 -1.16 4.87
N ASP A 29 -19.13 -1.21 5.73
CA ASP A 29 -20.49 -1.56 5.34
C ASP A 29 -21.16 -0.40 4.58
N THR A 30 -22.44 -0.53 4.22
CA THR A 30 -23.16 0.47 3.42
C THR A 30 -23.21 1.85 4.08
N GLU A 31 -23.44 1.92 5.39
CA GLU A 31 -23.51 3.18 6.14
C GLU A 31 -22.12 3.81 6.29
N GLY A 32 -21.12 3.00 6.66
CA GLY A 32 -19.73 3.42 6.74
C GLY A 32 -19.20 3.91 5.40
N MET A 33 -19.56 3.22 4.31
CA MET A 33 -19.18 3.59 2.95
C MET A 33 -19.82 4.92 2.52
N THR A 34 -21.09 5.15 2.88
CA THR A 34 -21.76 6.44 2.65
C THR A 34 -21.01 7.58 3.33
N THR A 35 -20.54 7.36 4.56
CA THR A 35 -19.74 8.34 5.31
C THR A 35 -18.38 8.59 4.64
N VAL A 36 -17.71 7.54 4.17
CA VAL A 36 -16.42 7.64 3.47
C VAL A 36 -16.55 8.50 2.21
N LYS A 37 -17.56 8.22 1.38
CA LYS A 37 -17.82 8.98 0.14
C LYS A 37 -18.08 10.45 0.41
N ALA A 38 -18.97 10.74 1.36
CA ALA A 38 -19.31 12.11 1.73
C ALA A 38 -18.09 12.90 2.21
N LYS A 39 -17.15 12.25 2.92
CA LYS A 39 -15.90 12.89 3.35
C LYS A 39 -14.97 13.20 2.17
N PHE A 40 -14.73 12.26 1.26
CA PHE A 40 -13.90 12.52 0.09
C PHE A 40 -14.47 13.62 -0.80
N GLU A 41 -15.79 13.61 -1.01
CA GLU A 41 -16.48 14.64 -1.76
C GLU A 41 -16.35 16.01 -1.07
N LYS A 42 -16.47 16.07 0.26
CA LYS A 42 -16.28 17.32 1.01
C LYS A 42 -14.85 17.86 0.96
N ILE A 43 -13.83 17.00 0.98
CA ILE A 43 -12.42 17.43 1.06
C ILE A 43 -11.89 17.87 -0.31
N GLN A 44 -12.13 17.08 -1.36
CA GLN A 44 -11.53 17.30 -2.69
C GLN A 44 -12.55 17.33 -3.83
N GLY A 45 -13.85 17.28 -3.56
CA GLY A 45 -14.89 17.34 -4.59
C GLY A 45 -14.92 16.12 -5.50
N LEU A 46 -14.53 14.94 -4.97
CA LEU A 46 -14.54 13.67 -5.68
C LEU A 46 -15.75 12.83 -5.26
N PRO A 47 -16.86 12.88 -6.02
CA PRO A 47 -18.07 12.13 -5.69
C PRO A 47 -17.85 10.63 -5.85
N ASN A 48 -18.54 9.84 -5.02
CA ASN A 48 -18.50 8.36 -4.99
C ASN A 48 -17.09 7.72 -4.80
N CYS A 49 -16.09 8.51 -4.43
CA CYS A 49 -14.76 8.01 -4.08
C CYS A 49 -14.81 7.24 -2.75
N CYS A 50 -14.23 6.05 -2.74
CA CYS A 50 -14.33 5.08 -1.63
C CYS A 50 -12.98 4.87 -0.91
N GLY A 51 -11.90 5.48 -1.38
CA GLY A 51 -10.56 5.25 -0.86
C GLY A 51 -9.45 5.67 -1.83
N ALA A 52 -8.21 5.56 -1.36
CA ALA A 52 -7.02 5.64 -2.19
C ALA A 52 -6.11 4.44 -1.91
N THR A 53 -5.42 3.95 -2.94
CA THR A 53 -4.47 2.84 -2.85
C THR A 53 -3.08 3.28 -3.25
N ASP A 54 -2.09 2.76 -2.53
CA ASP A 54 -0.68 2.96 -2.81
C ASP A 54 0.12 1.80 -2.20
N THR A 55 1.40 1.69 -2.57
CA THR A 55 2.33 0.71 -2.05
C THR A 55 3.41 1.35 -1.19
N MET A 56 4.03 0.54 -0.33
CA MET A 56 5.26 0.89 0.33
C MET A 56 6.21 -0.30 0.40
N HIS A 57 7.50 -0.02 0.28
CA HIS A 57 8.55 -0.98 0.57
C HIS A 57 8.81 -1.08 2.08
N ILE A 58 8.82 -2.31 2.59
CA ILE A 58 9.30 -2.71 3.90
C ILE A 58 10.70 -3.28 3.70
N LEU A 59 11.71 -2.65 4.31
CA LEU A 59 13.09 -3.07 4.15
C LEU A 59 13.38 -4.34 4.94
N MET A 60 13.99 -5.32 4.29
CA MET A 60 14.41 -6.58 4.89
C MET A 60 15.90 -6.55 5.22
N CYS A 61 16.29 -7.23 6.30
CA CYS A 61 17.70 -7.44 6.57
C CYS A 61 18.33 -8.33 5.48
N SER A 62 19.34 -7.77 4.81
CA SER A 62 20.11 -8.38 3.72
C SER A 62 20.75 -9.73 4.06
N SER A 63 20.89 -10.07 5.36
CA SER A 63 21.54 -11.29 5.84
C SER A 63 20.72 -12.58 5.66
N ALA A 64 19.44 -12.49 5.26
CA ALA A 64 18.55 -13.66 5.24
C ALA A 64 18.53 -14.44 3.91
N GLN A 65 18.97 -13.87 2.78
CA GLN A 65 18.92 -14.58 1.49
C GLN A 65 20.15 -14.28 0.62
N PRO A 66 21.02 -15.27 0.35
CA PRO A 66 22.00 -15.16 -0.71
C PRO A 66 21.29 -15.34 -2.07
N ASN A 67 21.44 -14.36 -2.96
CA ASN A 67 21.38 -14.52 -4.43
C ASN A 67 20.02 -14.45 -5.17
N SER A 68 18.92 -14.03 -4.55
CA SER A 68 17.67 -13.77 -5.30
C SER A 68 17.46 -12.28 -5.55
N ASN A 69 17.53 -11.86 -6.82
CA ASN A 69 17.26 -10.49 -7.26
C ASN A 69 15.77 -10.10 -7.19
N VAL A 70 14.89 -11.06 -6.93
CA VAL A 70 13.42 -10.86 -6.90
C VAL A 70 12.99 -9.95 -5.73
N TRP A 71 13.80 -9.88 -4.66
CA TRP A 71 13.52 -9.01 -3.50
C TRP A 71 14.17 -7.63 -3.59
N VAL A 72 14.90 -7.35 -4.66
CA VAL A 72 15.63 -6.10 -4.84
C VAL A 72 14.71 -5.07 -5.49
N ASP A 73 14.48 -3.95 -4.81
CA ASP A 73 13.69 -2.82 -5.34
C ASP A 73 14.47 -2.01 -6.39
N GLY A 74 13.80 -1.01 -6.99
CA GLY A 74 14.42 -0.10 -7.95
C GLY A 74 15.56 0.76 -7.40
N GLU A 75 15.72 0.82 -6.07
CA GLU A 75 16.83 1.49 -5.37
C GLU A 75 17.94 0.52 -4.95
N ASN A 76 17.93 -0.72 -5.46
CA ASN A 76 18.88 -1.78 -5.15
C ASN A 76 18.90 -2.19 -3.66
N ARG A 77 17.74 -2.16 -2.99
CA ARG A 77 17.56 -2.58 -1.59
C ARG A 77 16.69 -3.83 -1.50
N ASN A 78 17.04 -4.72 -0.58
CA ASN A 78 16.20 -5.88 -0.27
C ASN A 78 14.93 -5.43 0.47
N SER A 79 13.77 -5.64 -0.15
CA SER A 79 12.48 -5.20 0.38
C SER A 79 11.33 -6.14 0.00
N MET A 80 10.29 -6.10 0.81
CA MET A 80 8.97 -6.62 0.47
C MET A 80 7.99 -5.47 0.29
N VAL A 81 7.01 -5.64 -0.59
CA VAL A 81 6.00 -4.62 -0.86
C VAL A 81 4.74 -4.90 -0.05
N LEU A 82 4.19 -3.83 0.52
CA LEU A 82 2.86 -3.76 1.12
C LEU A 82 2.01 -2.80 0.29
N GLN A 83 0.85 -3.25 -0.17
CA GLN A 83 -0.19 -2.42 -0.78
C GLN A 83 -1.29 -2.20 0.25
N ALA A 84 -1.82 -0.98 0.30
CA ALA A 84 -2.91 -0.63 1.20
C ALA A 84 -3.97 0.20 0.49
N VAL A 85 -5.24 -0.07 0.81
CA VAL A 85 -6.37 0.81 0.53
C VAL A 85 -6.72 1.57 1.81
N VAL A 86 -6.79 2.90 1.72
CA VAL A 86 -6.95 3.80 2.86
C VAL A 86 -8.15 4.73 2.65
N ASP A 87 -8.86 5.02 3.73
CA ASP A 87 -10.01 5.92 3.74
C ASP A 87 -9.63 7.39 4.10
N PRO A 88 -10.58 8.34 4.10
CA PRO A 88 -10.33 9.76 4.40
C PRO A 88 -9.77 10.01 5.81
N ASP A 89 -10.00 9.09 6.75
CA ASP A 89 -9.55 9.19 8.13
C ASP A 89 -8.17 8.52 8.32
N MET A 90 -7.45 8.24 7.24
CA MET A 90 -6.19 7.49 7.20
C MET A 90 -6.29 6.08 7.79
N ARG A 91 -7.48 5.46 7.77
CA ARG A 91 -7.67 4.08 8.23
C ARG A 91 -7.41 3.11 7.09
N PHE A 92 -6.60 2.09 7.38
CA PHE A 92 -6.38 0.96 6.49
C PHE A 92 -7.67 0.13 6.36
N ARG A 93 -8.17 -0.05 5.14
CA ARG A 93 -9.40 -0.78 4.81
C ARG A 93 -9.15 -2.11 4.12
N ASP A 94 -8.04 -2.20 3.40
CA ASP A 94 -7.52 -3.44 2.84
C ASP A 94 -5.99 -3.34 2.83
N VAL A 95 -5.31 -4.45 3.13
CA VAL A 95 -3.85 -4.53 3.10
C VAL A 95 -3.47 -5.89 2.54
N VAL A 96 -2.51 -5.90 1.61
CA VAL A 96 -1.81 -7.09 1.16
C VAL A 96 -0.31 -6.84 1.24
N SER A 97 0.46 -7.78 1.77
CA SER A 97 1.89 -7.64 1.98
C SER A 97 2.65 -8.94 1.67
N GLY A 98 3.98 -8.89 1.74
CA GLY A 98 4.85 -10.05 1.52
C GLY A 98 5.21 -10.29 0.06
N TRP A 99 4.90 -9.34 -0.83
CA TRP A 99 5.28 -9.42 -2.23
C TRP A 99 6.74 -9.02 -2.44
N PRO A 100 7.45 -9.58 -3.42
CA PRO A 100 8.82 -9.20 -3.68
C PRO A 100 9.00 -7.75 -4.12
N GLY A 101 10.07 -7.10 -3.64
CA GLY A 101 10.43 -5.71 -3.92
C GLY A 101 10.64 -5.38 -5.40
N SER A 102 10.89 -6.38 -6.25
CA SER A 102 11.03 -6.17 -7.69
C SER A 102 9.69 -6.11 -8.44
N LEU A 103 8.56 -6.41 -7.79
CA LEU A 103 7.26 -6.42 -8.44
C LEU A 103 6.68 -5.01 -8.54
N ASP A 104 6.07 -4.71 -9.69
CA ASP A 104 5.31 -3.48 -9.90
C ASP A 104 3.95 -3.50 -9.19
N ASP A 105 3.44 -2.31 -8.88
CA ASP A 105 2.18 -2.12 -8.14
C ASP A 105 0.98 -2.74 -8.87
N SER A 106 0.98 -2.68 -10.21
CA SER A 106 -0.05 -3.27 -11.06
C SER A 106 -0.11 -4.81 -10.92
N CYS A 107 1.04 -5.47 -10.79
CA CYS A 107 1.17 -6.90 -10.57
C CYS A 107 0.62 -7.28 -9.20
N ILE A 108 1.03 -6.55 -8.16
CA ILE A 108 0.57 -6.75 -6.78
C ILE A 108 -0.94 -6.51 -6.67
N LEU A 109 -1.47 -5.49 -7.34
CA LEU A 109 -2.91 -5.26 -7.43
C LEU A 109 -3.62 -6.48 -8.01
N ARG A 110 -3.19 -6.97 -9.18
CA ARG A 110 -3.86 -8.09 -9.88
C ARG A 110 -3.86 -9.39 -9.06
N THR A 111 -2.86 -9.61 -8.22
CA THR A 111 -2.79 -10.79 -7.33
C THR A 111 -3.51 -10.59 -5.99
N SER A 112 -3.92 -9.37 -5.65
CA SER A 112 -4.56 -9.06 -4.38
C SER A 112 -5.97 -9.65 -4.24
N GLY A 113 -6.36 -9.95 -2.99
CA GLY A 113 -7.74 -10.32 -2.66
C GLY A 113 -8.73 -9.21 -2.99
N PHE A 114 -8.32 -7.95 -2.78
CA PHE A 114 -9.08 -6.75 -3.12
C PHE A 114 -9.52 -6.74 -4.59
N TYR A 115 -8.56 -6.88 -5.52
CA TYR A 115 -8.83 -6.91 -6.95
C TYR A 115 -9.84 -7.99 -7.32
N ARG A 116 -9.67 -9.21 -6.79
CA ARG A 116 -10.59 -10.33 -7.04
C ARG A 116 -12.02 -10.05 -6.54
N LEU A 117 -12.17 -9.35 -5.42
CA LEU A 117 -13.49 -8.96 -4.90
C LEU A 117 -14.15 -7.90 -5.79
N CYS A 118 -13.40 -6.89 -6.24
CA CYS A 118 -13.91 -5.86 -7.14
C CYS A 118 -14.30 -6.46 -8.51
N GLN A 119 -13.50 -7.38 -9.07
CA GLN A 119 -13.83 -8.06 -10.33
C GLN A 119 -15.11 -8.89 -10.25
N LYS A 120 -15.44 -9.41 -9.06
CA LYS A 120 -16.68 -10.16 -8.81
C LYS A 120 -17.88 -9.26 -8.47
N GLY A 121 -17.69 -7.94 -8.39
CA GLY A 121 -18.73 -7.01 -7.91
C GLY A 121 -19.04 -7.17 -6.42
N ALA A 122 -18.18 -7.83 -5.64
CA ALA A 122 -18.37 -7.95 -4.19
C ALA A 122 -17.89 -6.70 -3.42
N ARG A 123 -17.18 -5.80 -4.11
CA ARG A 123 -16.75 -4.47 -3.62
C ARG A 123 -16.80 -3.49 -4.79
N LEU A 124 -17.06 -2.22 -4.48
CA LEU A 124 -17.07 -1.12 -5.45
C LEU A 124 -18.09 -1.34 -6.60
N ASP A 125 -19.27 -1.89 -6.30
CA ASP A 125 -20.32 -2.13 -7.29
C ASP A 125 -21.35 -0.99 -7.36
N GLY A 126 -21.34 -0.10 -6.37
CA GLY A 126 -22.36 0.92 -6.21
C GLY A 126 -22.30 1.99 -7.31
N GLN A 127 -23.44 2.62 -7.55
CA GLN A 127 -23.56 3.71 -8.53
C GLN A 127 -24.33 4.88 -7.91
N MET A 128 -23.99 6.08 -8.37
CA MET A 128 -24.62 7.31 -7.92
C MET A 128 -24.80 8.25 -9.11
N GLU A 129 -25.96 8.90 -9.20
CA GLU A 129 -26.16 9.99 -10.13
C GLU A 129 -25.32 11.20 -9.72
N LEU A 130 -24.60 11.79 -10.67
CA LEU A 130 -23.82 12.98 -10.43
C LEU A 130 -24.73 14.19 -10.17
N PRO A 131 -24.62 14.85 -9.01
CA PRO A 131 -25.35 16.08 -8.75
C PRO A 131 -24.95 17.16 -9.76
N GLY A 132 -25.93 17.67 -10.52
CA GLY A 132 -25.70 18.70 -11.54
C GLY A 132 -25.12 18.19 -12.87
N GLY A 133 -24.98 16.88 -13.05
CA GLY A 133 -24.67 16.27 -14.35
C GLY A 133 -25.86 16.32 -15.32
N SER A 134 -25.62 15.96 -16.59
CA SER A 134 -26.73 15.69 -17.51
C SER A 134 -27.54 14.50 -17.00
N ALA A 135 -28.86 14.49 -17.25
CA ALA A 135 -29.74 13.40 -16.84
C ALA A 135 -29.17 12.04 -17.29
N GLY A 136 -28.97 11.12 -16.33
CA GLY A 136 -28.36 9.82 -16.57
C GLY A 136 -26.83 9.75 -16.42
N SER A 137 -26.16 10.84 -15.99
CA SER A 137 -24.73 10.81 -15.66
C SER A 137 -24.47 10.02 -14.38
N MET A 138 -24.11 8.75 -14.52
CA MET A 138 -23.80 7.84 -13.41
C MET A 138 -22.30 7.75 -13.14
N VAL A 139 -21.91 7.79 -11.87
CA VAL A 139 -20.55 7.49 -11.42
C VAL A 139 -20.55 6.26 -10.53
N ARG A 140 -19.67 5.32 -10.84
CA ARG A 140 -19.46 4.10 -10.05
C ARG A 140 -18.68 4.40 -8.79
N GLU A 141 -18.75 3.52 -7.81
CA GLU A 141 -17.79 3.50 -6.71
C GLU A 141 -16.38 3.25 -7.27
N TYR A 142 -15.42 4.05 -6.83
CA TYR A 142 -14.02 3.87 -7.22
C TYR A 142 -13.08 4.22 -6.08
N ILE A 143 -11.86 3.74 -6.18
CA ILE A 143 -10.73 4.23 -5.40
C ILE A 143 -9.72 4.92 -6.32
N LEU A 144 -8.87 5.76 -5.75
CA LEU A 144 -7.76 6.38 -6.49
C LEU A 144 -6.51 5.51 -6.41
N GLY A 145 -5.80 5.37 -7.52
CA GLY A 145 -4.42 4.88 -7.56
C GLY A 145 -3.55 5.91 -8.26
N ASP A 146 -2.24 5.86 -8.04
CA ASP A 146 -1.29 6.70 -8.78
C ASP A 146 -1.13 6.24 -10.25
N ALA A 147 -0.14 6.78 -10.95
CA ALA A 147 0.09 6.47 -12.36
C ALA A 147 0.73 5.08 -12.61
N SER A 148 1.18 4.36 -11.58
CA SER A 148 1.76 3.01 -11.73
C SER A 148 0.69 1.92 -11.88
N TYR A 149 -0.54 2.24 -11.47
CA TYR A 149 -1.71 1.37 -11.57
C TYR A 149 -2.38 1.44 -12.96
N PRO A 150 -3.16 0.42 -13.33
CA PRO A 150 -4.00 0.50 -14.53
C PRO A 150 -5.31 1.25 -14.21
N LEU A 151 -5.83 1.97 -15.20
CA LEU A 151 -7.20 2.50 -15.13
C LEU A 151 -8.21 1.34 -15.24
N LEU A 152 -9.11 1.20 -14.27
CA LEU A 152 -10.16 0.17 -14.22
C LEU A 152 -11.51 0.81 -13.87
N PRO A 153 -12.65 0.11 -14.09
CA PRO A 153 -13.98 0.65 -13.75
C PRO A 153 -14.18 1.07 -12.29
N TRP A 154 -13.32 0.60 -11.39
CA TRP A 154 -13.35 0.86 -9.94
C TRP A 154 -12.01 1.43 -9.41
N LEU A 155 -11.03 1.68 -10.29
CA LEU A 155 -9.72 2.24 -9.94
C LEU A 155 -9.36 3.37 -10.90
N THR A 156 -9.31 4.59 -10.37
CA THR A 156 -9.08 5.80 -11.16
C THR A 156 -7.66 6.30 -10.98
N THR A 157 -6.95 6.46 -12.09
CA THR A 157 -5.58 6.98 -12.16
C THR A 157 -5.57 8.41 -12.72
N PRO A 158 -4.54 9.22 -12.46
CA PRO A 158 -4.47 10.57 -13.00
C PRO A 158 -4.33 10.54 -14.53
N TYR A 159 -4.75 11.62 -15.20
CA TYR A 159 -4.43 11.84 -16.61
C TYR A 159 -2.93 12.05 -16.78
N LEU A 160 -2.39 11.61 -17.92
CA LEU A 160 -0.99 11.85 -18.25
C LEU A 160 -0.75 13.35 -18.51
N GLU A 161 0.36 13.89 -18.04
CA GLU A 161 0.68 15.34 -18.10
C GLU A 161 0.73 15.93 -19.53
N ARG A 162 0.88 15.06 -20.53
CA ARG A 162 0.84 15.42 -21.96
C ARG A 162 -0.56 15.83 -22.44
N ASP A 163 -1.60 15.56 -21.67
CA ASP A 163 -2.98 15.94 -21.96
C ASP A 163 -3.35 17.22 -21.18
N GLN A 164 -3.23 18.38 -21.82
CA GLN A 164 -3.18 19.70 -21.15
C GLN A 164 -4.53 20.44 -21.05
N SER A 165 -5.68 19.79 -21.15
CA SER A 165 -6.95 20.52 -20.97
C SER A 165 -7.10 20.99 -19.51
N PRO A 166 -7.55 22.24 -19.25
CA PRO A 166 -7.71 22.77 -17.89
C PRO A 166 -8.51 21.85 -16.95
N GLU A 167 -9.51 21.15 -17.48
CA GLU A 167 -10.37 20.22 -16.74
C GLU A 167 -9.60 18.99 -16.26
N LYS A 168 -8.68 18.47 -17.09
CA LYS A 168 -7.81 17.34 -16.73
C LYS A 168 -6.78 17.75 -15.69
N ALA A 169 -6.23 18.95 -15.82
CA ALA A 169 -5.29 19.50 -14.83
C ALA A 169 -5.97 19.70 -13.46
N GLU A 170 -7.19 20.24 -13.43
CA GLU A 170 -7.97 20.37 -12.20
C GLU A 170 -8.35 19.01 -11.61
N PHE A 171 -8.71 18.03 -12.45
CA PHE A 171 -8.92 16.66 -12.00
C PHE A 171 -7.66 16.07 -11.36
N ASN A 172 -6.51 16.16 -12.01
CA ASN A 172 -5.24 15.64 -11.50
C ASN A 172 -4.84 16.32 -10.18
N LYS A 173 -5.08 17.63 -10.06
CA LYS A 173 -4.84 18.36 -8.81
C LYS A 173 -5.66 17.77 -7.65
N ARG A 174 -6.97 17.53 -7.85
CA ARG A 174 -7.85 16.92 -6.85
C ARG A 174 -7.49 15.47 -6.57
N HIS A 175 -7.14 14.72 -7.61
CA HIS A 175 -6.69 13.33 -7.53
C HIS A 175 -5.45 13.22 -6.65
N THR A 176 -4.38 13.95 -6.98
CA THR A 176 -3.13 13.96 -6.21
C THR A 176 -3.36 14.42 -4.76
N ALA A 177 -4.13 15.48 -4.55
CA ALA A 177 -4.44 15.97 -3.20
C ALA A 177 -5.22 14.95 -2.37
N THR A 178 -6.11 14.18 -3.00
CA THR A 178 -6.82 13.07 -2.33
C THR A 178 -5.89 11.90 -2.06
N GLY A 179 -5.03 11.53 -3.01
CA GLY A 179 -4.04 10.46 -2.89
C GLY A 179 -3.03 10.67 -1.76
N MET A 180 -2.80 11.92 -1.33
CA MET A 180 -1.99 12.19 -0.14
C MET A 180 -2.47 11.48 1.13
N VAL A 181 -3.74 11.08 1.22
CA VAL A 181 -4.27 10.35 2.39
C VAL A 181 -3.61 8.99 2.57
N VAL A 182 -3.39 8.24 1.49
CA VAL A 182 -2.77 6.91 1.55
C VAL A 182 -1.26 7.03 1.77
N GLN A 183 -0.62 8.00 1.12
CA GLN A 183 0.80 8.31 1.34
C GLN A 183 1.06 8.72 2.80
N GLY A 184 0.22 9.58 3.37
CA GLY A 184 0.29 9.99 4.77
C GLY A 184 0.08 8.83 5.74
N ALA A 185 -0.87 7.94 5.47
CA ALA A 185 -1.09 6.75 6.28
C ALA A 185 0.11 5.79 6.27
N LEU A 186 0.69 5.54 5.09
CA LEU A 186 1.88 4.69 4.93
C LEU A 186 3.13 5.32 5.57
N ALA A 187 3.31 6.64 5.43
CA ALA A 187 4.38 7.37 6.09
C ALA A 187 4.25 7.27 7.63
N ASN A 188 3.05 7.52 8.16
CA ASN A 188 2.77 7.39 9.59
C ASN A 188 3.04 5.97 10.10
N LEU A 189 2.73 4.94 9.31
CA LEU A 189 3.04 3.55 9.64
C LEU A 189 4.55 3.34 9.74
N LYS A 190 5.34 3.80 8.75
CA LYS A 190 6.81 3.71 8.76
C LYS A 190 7.44 4.49 9.91
N GLU A 191 6.90 5.65 10.27
CA GLU A 191 7.40 6.46 11.38
C GLU A 191 7.11 5.85 12.75
N ARG A 192 5.95 5.23 12.93
CA ARG A 192 5.63 4.54 14.19
C ARG A 192 6.42 3.24 14.34
N TRP A 193 6.64 2.55 13.23
CA TRP A 193 7.31 1.25 13.19
C TRP A 193 8.61 1.34 12.40
N GLN A 194 9.63 1.93 13.03
CA GLN A 194 10.96 2.12 12.43
C GLN A 194 11.61 0.79 11.97
N VAL A 195 11.14 -0.36 12.48
CA VAL A 195 11.54 -1.69 11.99
C VAL A 195 11.28 -1.85 10.49
N LEU A 196 10.24 -1.21 9.97
CA LEU A 196 9.85 -1.27 8.56
C LEU A 196 10.83 -0.52 7.63
N LYS A 197 11.65 0.36 8.21
CA LYS A 197 12.76 1.05 7.53
C LYS A 197 14.08 0.28 7.64
N GLY A 198 14.09 -0.91 8.25
CA GLY A 198 15.32 -1.66 8.51
C GLY A 198 16.23 -1.05 9.59
N GLU A 199 15.83 0.05 10.23
CA GLU A 199 16.69 0.84 11.12
C GLU A 199 16.98 0.16 12.47
N LEU A 200 16.09 -0.72 12.95
CA LEU A 200 16.25 -1.38 14.26
C LEU A 200 17.46 -2.34 14.30
N PHE A 201 17.93 -2.83 13.15
CA PHE A 201 19.09 -3.72 13.09
C PHE A 201 20.42 -2.97 12.94
N ASN A 202 20.41 -1.72 12.45
CA ASN A 202 21.62 -0.89 12.31
C ASN A 202 22.18 -0.41 13.66
N ARG A 203 21.39 -0.41 14.74
CA ARG A 203 21.90 -0.07 16.09
C ARG A 203 22.73 -1.15 16.76
N THR A 204 22.81 -2.35 16.19
CA THR A 204 23.68 -3.43 16.70
C THR A 204 24.92 -3.70 15.85
N SER A 205 25.13 -2.96 14.75
CA SER A 205 26.36 -3.06 13.96
C SER A 205 27.49 -2.16 14.48
N THR A 206 27.86 -2.30 15.76
CA THR A 206 29.25 -2.10 16.20
C THR A 206 30.07 -3.40 16.11
N GLY A 207 29.51 -4.48 15.56
CA GLY A 207 30.13 -5.82 15.56
C GLY A 207 30.17 -6.56 14.22
N CYS A 208 30.01 -5.91 13.07
CA CYS A 208 30.22 -6.56 11.77
C CYS A 208 31.33 -5.84 10.99
N ARG A 209 32.57 -5.91 11.49
CA ARG A 209 33.74 -5.74 10.63
C ARG A 209 33.85 -7.01 9.79
N GLY A 210 33.45 -6.95 8.53
CA GLY A 210 33.98 -7.86 7.52
C GLY A 210 35.48 -7.61 7.44
N SER A 211 36.27 -8.51 8.03
CA SER A 211 37.71 -8.55 7.84
C SER A 211 37.99 -9.01 6.41
N SER A 212 38.11 -8.06 5.49
CA SER A 212 38.77 -8.28 4.22
C SER A 212 40.28 -8.20 4.43
N THR A 213 40.87 -9.30 4.87
CA THR A 213 42.30 -9.58 4.64
C THR A 213 42.39 -10.63 3.54
N PRO A 214 42.88 -10.29 2.34
CA PRO A 214 43.24 -11.29 1.36
C PRO A 214 44.55 -11.94 1.81
N VAL A 215 44.47 -13.18 2.29
CA VAL A 215 45.64 -14.06 2.39
C VAL A 215 45.97 -14.49 0.97
N ALA A 216 46.98 -13.86 0.37
CA ALA A 216 47.58 -14.32 -0.87
C ALA A 216 48.42 -15.57 -0.56
N CYS A 217 47.97 -16.73 -1.03
CA CYS A 217 48.81 -17.92 -1.15
C CYS A 217 49.71 -17.76 -2.39
N SER A 218 51.03 -17.80 -2.18
CA SER A 218 52.00 -18.05 -3.24
C SER A 218 51.98 -19.52 -3.65
N PRO A 219 52.18 -19.84 -4.93
CA PRO A 219 52.79 -21.11 -5.32
C PRO A 219 54.13 -20.88 -6.05
N THR A 220 55.15 -21.58 -5.54
CA THR A 220 56.40 -22.09 -6.14
C THR A 220 57.07 -21.31 -7.27
#